data_AF-A0A6B0V5G5-F1
#
_entry.id   AF-A0A6B0V5G5-F1
#
_cell.length_a   1.000
_cell.length_b   1.000
_cell.length_c   1.000
_cell.angle_alpha   90.00
_cell.angle_beta   90.00
_cell.angle_gamma   90.00
#
_symmetry.space_group_name_H-M   'P 1'
#
loop_
_entity.id
_entity.type
_entity.pdbx_description
1 polymer ?
#
loop_
_entity_poly.entity_id
_entity_poly.type
_entity_poly.pdbx_seq_one_letter_code
_entity_poly.pdbx_strand_id
1 'polypeptide(L)'
;MFAFTVIWILSLRGICPSSLRSSRSPLLLLLFIFIPRIPNAEMCQSHTPAVPTKPPSVPSQARYVNVFLLSDHSHCKLFNSTGDQRLYMTVLTNGVRATYSGLPHELRLVLRLVGIACLTEYEQNRIYETSIKDRKLDGHSALWGLKNYVWQNQTQFENSTVTVMLTAYYFQDISKTGYSSFAGFCRITDQVALISDPHALYRIQEELAEHILRIMGVNLEEGLLKKCVRNQTDPQQCSLEKLNASLARMPQD
;
A
#
# COMPACT_ATOMS: atom_id res chain seq x y z
N MET A 1 31.71 -21.70 27.72
CA MET A 1 33.14 -21.82 27.34
C MET A 1 33.22 -22.71 26.12
N PHE A 2 33.69 -22.16 24.99
CA PHE A 2 34.32 -22.81 23.84
C PHE A 2 33.54 -23.91 23.08
N ALA A 3 33.62 -24.12 21.77
CA ALA A 3 34.17 -23.44 20.60
C ALA A 3 34.20 -24.52 19.49
N PHE A 4 33.77 -24.14 18.29
CA PHE A 4 34.36 -24.52 16.99
C PHE A 4 34.62 -25.99 16.60
N THR A 5 34.10 -26.38 15.43
CA THR A 5 34.76 -27.12 14.32
C THR A 5 33.67 -27.38 13.25
N VAL A 6 33.54 -26.70 12.11
CA VAL A 6 34.46 -26.29 11.03
C VAL A 6 35.16 -27.47 10.34
N ILE A 7 34.62 -27.79 9.16
CA ILE A 7 35.29 -28.24 7.92
C ILE A 7 35.96 -29.61 7.94
N TRP A 8 35.24 -30.59 7.39
CA TRP A 8 35.75 -31.72 6.63
C TRP A 8 34.53 -32.19 5.81
N ILE A 9 34.46 -32.00 4.50
CA ILE A 9 34.97 -32.94 3.50
C ILE A 9 35.08 -32.17 2.18
N LEU A 10 36.30 -31.81 1.83
CA LEU A 10 36.74 -31.60 0.45
C LEU A 10 37.95 -32.50 0.28
N SER A 11 37.76 -33.64 -0.37
CA SER A 11 38.82 -34.41 -1.03
C SER A 11 38.17 -35.60 -1.74
N LEU A 12 38.11 -35.57 -3.07
CA LEU A 12 38.87 -36.51 -3.92
C LEU A 12 38.44 -36.42 -5.40
N ARG A 13 39.47 -36.44 -6.26
CA ARG A 13 39.52 -36.40 -7.75
C ARG A 13 39.49 -34.98 -8.32
N GLY A 14 40.62 -34.31 -8.61
CA GLY A 14 41.80 -34.74 -9.37
C GLY A 14 41.48 -34.55 -10.87
N ILE A 15 42.02 -33.56 -11.61
CA ILE A 15 43.38 -33.52 -12.20
C ILE A 15 43.66 -32.06 -12.71
N CYS A 16 44.88 -31.55 -12.51
CA CYS A 16 45.50 -30.33 -13.07
C CYS A 16 46.49 -30.71 -14.22
N PRO A 17 47.26 -29.82 -14.90
CA PRO A 17 47.11 -28.41 -15.35
C PRO A 17 47.67 -28.15 -16.80
N SER A 18 47.52 -26.93 -17.36
CA SER A 18 48.48 -26.21 -18.26
C SER A 18 47.80 -24.92 -18.79
N SER A 19 48.13 -23.73 -18.28
CA SER A 19 49.26 -22.82 -18.55
C SER A 19 49.07 -21.86 -19.75
N LEU A 20 49.22 -20.56 -19.44
CA LEU A 20 49.65 -19.42 -20.28
C LEU A 20 48.75 -18.89 -21.42
N ARG A 21 48.11 -17.74 -21.16
CA ARG A 21 48.27 -16.45 -21.88
C ARG A 21 47.26 -15.44 -21.33
N SER A 22 47.71 -14.41 -20.60
CA SER A 22 47.92 -13.06 -21.15
C SER A 22 46.75 -12.56 -22.00
N SER A 23 45.95 -11.66 -21.42
CA SER A 23 45.46 -10.44 -22.10
C SER A 23 44.46 -9.73 -21.19
N ARG A 24 44.83 -8.51 -20.78
CA ARG A 24 43.96 -7.35 -20.53
C ARG A 24 42.84 -7.49 -19.49
N SER A 25 43.00 -6.67 -18.45
CA SER A 25 41.95 -6.15 -17.58
C SER A 25 40.63 -5.85 -18.31
N PRO A 26 39.49 -6.21 -17.70
CA PRO A 26 38.33 -5.35 -17.70
C PRO A 26 37.78 -5.23 -16.28
N LEU A 27 38.49 -4.51 -15.41
CA LEU A 27 38.00 -4.08 -14.08
C LEU A 27 36.94 -2.96 -14.17
N LEU A 28 36.18 -2.91 -15.28
CA LEU A 28 35.19 -1.88 -15.61
C LEU A 28 33.75 -2.43 -15.71
N LEU A 29 33.51 -3.67 -15.28
CA LEU A 29 32.20 -4.35 -15.38
C LEU A 29 31.45 -4.50 -14.05
N LEU A 30 31.95 -3.95 -12.95
CA LEU A 30 31.32 -4.06 -11.62
C LEU A 30 30.54 -2.83 -11.14
N LEU A 31 30.30 -1.83 -12.02
CA LEU A 31 29.61 -0.58 -11.66
C LEU A 31 28.15 -0.46 -12.12
N PHE A 32 27.51 -1.54 -12.61
CA PHE A 32 26.16 -1.47 -13.21
C PHE A 32 25.09 -2.40 -12.61
N ILE A 33 25.22 -2.88 -11.36
CA ILE A 33 24.18 -3.75 -10.74
C ILE A 33 23.31 -3.02 -9.70
N PHE A 34 23.48 -1.72 -9.49
CA PHE A 34 22.63 -0.94 -8.57
C PHE A 34 21.93 0.25 -9.23
N ILE A 35 21.35 0.03 -10.41
CA ILE A 35 20.17 0.81 -10.80
C ILE A 35 18.99 0.08 -10.13
N PRO A 36 18.24 0.70 -9.21
CA PRO A 36 17.02 0.10 -8.71
C PRO A 36 16.08 -0.06 -9.90
N ARG A 37 16.05 -1.25 -10.49
CA ARG A 37 14.94 -1.70 -11.31
C ARG A 37 13.73 -1.61 -10.41
N ILE A 38 12.95 -0.54 -10.60
CA ILE A 38 11.57 -0.47 -10.17
C ILE A 38 10.98 -1.82 -10.57
N PRO A 39 10.53 -2.68 -9.63
CA PRO A 39 9.96 -3.97 -9.99
C PRO A 39 8.77 -3.67 -10.90
N ASN A 40 8.99 -3.99 -12.17
CA ASN A 40 8.06 -3.73 -13.26
C ASN A 40 6.78 -4.49 -12.98
N ALA A 41 5.68 -3.75 -12.97
CA ALA A 41 4.35 -4.32 -13.13
C ALA A 41 4.20 -4.83 -14.58
N GLU A 42 4.59 -6.07 -14.81
CA GLU A 42 3.68 -6.97 -15.52
C GLU A 42 2.48 -7.26 -14.60
N MET A 43 1.44 -7.97 -15.05
CA MET A 43 0.53 -8.73 -14.16
C MET A 43 -0.83 -8.13 -13.71
N CYS A 44 -1.52 -7.39 -14.56
CA CYS A 44 -2.96 -7.69 -14.70
C CYS A 44 -3.06 -8.31 -16.11
N GLN A 45 -3.06 -9.64 -16.22
CA GLN A 45 -2.88 -10.36 -17.50
C GLN A 45 -3.82 -9.83 -18.58
N SER A 46 -3.24 -9.10 -19.51
CA SER A 46 -3.71 -8.89 -20.86
C SER A 46 -2.47 -8.60 -21.69
N HIS A 47 -2.36 -9.20 -22.87
CA HIS A 47 -1.37 -8.81 -23.86
C HIS A 47 -1.63 -7.36 -24.30
N THR A 48 -1.23 -6.40 -23.47
CA THR A 48 -1.34 -4.97 -23.76
C THR A 48 0.04 -4.44 -24.15
N PRO A 49 0.16 -3.78 -25.32
CA PRO A 49 1.42 -3.15 -25.73
C PRO A 49 1.84 -2.07 -24.72
N ALA A 50 3.13 -1.74 -24.73
CA ALA A 50 3.73 -0.76 -23.82
C ALA A 50 2.85 0.49 -23.69
N VAL A 51 2.49 0.84 -22.45
CA VAL A 51 1.63 1.99 -22.16
C VAL A 51 2.33 3.25 -22.67
N PRO A 52 1.68 4.08 -23.50
CA PRO A 52 2.25 5.33 -23.97
C PRO A 52 2.66 6.21 -22.79
N THR A 53 3.89 6.73 -22.81
CA THR A 53 4.38 7.72 -21.84
C THR A 53 3.70 9.08 -21.99
N LYS A 54 2.89 9.25 -23.04
CA LYS A 54 2.11 10.46 -23.30
C LYS A 54 0.70 10.28 -22.70
N PRO A 55 0.19 11.26 -21.93
CA PRO A 55 -1.19 11.24 -21.45
C PRO A 55 -2.15 11.06 -22.64
N PRO A 56 -3.20 10.23 -22.52
CA PRO A 56 -4.16 10.06 -23.61
C PRO A 56 -4.80 11.39 -23.98
N SER A 57 -4.95 11.63 -25.29
CA SER A 57 -5.53 12.86 -25.87
C SER A 57 -7.06 12.89 -25.87
N VAL A 58 -7.70 11.87 -25.27
CA VAL A 58 -9.16 11.73 -25.12
C VAL A 58 -9.56 12.32 -23.77
N PRO A 59 -10.75 12.96 -23.61
CA PRO A 59 -11.22 13.36 -22.29
C PRO A 59 -11.25 12.13 -21.38
N SER A 60 -10.35 12.05 -20.42
CA SER A 60 -10.25 10.91 -19.50
C SER A 60 -11.55 10.80 -18.69
N GLN A 61 -12.20 9.63 -18.69
CA GLN A 61 -13.37 9.40 -17.84
C GLN A 61 -13.04 9.65 -16.35
N ALA A 62 -14.06 9.98 -15.57
CA ALA A 62 -13.90 10.10 -14.12
C ALA A 62 -13.43 8.76 -13.55
N ARG A 63 -12.40 8.80 -12.69
CA ARG A 63 -11.83 7.60 -12.06
C ARG A 63 -12.46 7.40 -10.70
N TYR A 64 -13.37 6.45 -10.61
CA TYR A 64 -14.06 6.14 -9.36
C TYR A 64 -13.18 5.29 -8.46
N VAL A 65 -13.13 5.67 -7.18
CA VAL A 65 -12.46 4.91 -6.13
C VAL A 65 -13.53 4.51 -5.13
N ASN A 66 -13.98 3.26 -5.22
CA ASN A 66 -15.00 2.72 -4.32
C ASN A 66 -14.32 2.26 -3.03
N VAL A 67 -14.50 3.01 -1.95
CA VAL A 67 -13.93 2.74 -0.63
C VAL A 67 -14.92 1.99 0.23
N PHE A 68 -14.48 0.86 0.78
CA PHE A 68 -15.15 0.17 1.86
C PHE A 68 -14.39 0.47 3.17
N LEU A 69 -15.08 1.04 4.16
CA LEU A 69 -14.50 1.28 5.48
C LEU A 69 -14.92 0.17 6.45
N LEU A 70 -13.92 -0.51 7.01
CA LEU A 70 -14.08 -1.56 7.99
C LEU A 70 -13.51 -1.06 9.32
N SER A 71 -14.23 -1.23 10.42
CA SER A 71 -13.64 -1.10 11.74
C SER A 71 -13.34 -2.47 12.28
N ASP A 72 -12.15 -2.67 12.86
CA ASP A 72 -11.99 -3.81 13.74
C ASP A 72 -12.83 -3.63 15.03
N HIS A 73 -13.00 -4.72 15.77
CA HIS A 73 -13.80 -4.71 17.00
C HIS A 73 -13.32 -3.67 18.02
N SER A 74 -12.01 -3.45 18.11
CA SER A 74 -11.40 -2.47 19.02
C SER A 74 -11.79 -1.03 18.66
N HIS A 75 -11.79 -0.69 17.37
CA HIS A 75 -12.22 0.61 16.86
C HIS A 75 -13.73 0.77 17.01
N CYS A 76 -14.53 -0.27 16.75
CA CYS A 76 -15.97 -0.23 17.00
C CYS A 76 -16.31 0.09 18.46
N LYS A 77 -15.58 -0.52 19.40
CA LYS A 77 -15.79 -0.30 20.84
C LYS A 77 -15.59 1.16 21.26
N LEU A 78 -14.78 1.95 20.53
CA LEU A 78 -14.62 3.38 20.83
C LEU A 78 -15.96 4.13 20.74
N PHE A 79 -16.87 3.70 19.88
CA PHE A 79 -18.13 4.40 19.63
C PHE A 79 -19.26 4.03 20.60
N ASN A 80 -19.09 3.00 21.43
CA ASN A 80 -20.08 2.64 22.46
C ASN A 80 -20.38 3.79 23.44
N SER A 81 -19.41 4.70 23.63
CA SER A 81 -19.53 5.86 24.53
C SER A 81 -19.28 7.21 23.85
N THR A 82 -18.82 7.22 22.60
CA THR A 82 -18.26 8.43 21.96
C THR A 82 -19.13 8.97 20.81
N GLY A 83 -20.05 8.16 20.26
CA GLY A 83 -20.98 8.63 19.23
C GLY A 83 -21.29 7.58 18.16
N ASP A 84 -21.69 8.05 16.97
CA ASP A 84 -22.06 7.18 15.85
C ASP A 84 -20.84 6.89 14.94
N GLN A 85 -20.45 5.63 14.88
CA GLN A 85 -19.36 5.13 14.03
C GLN A 85 -19.60 5.36 12.54
N ARG A 86 -20.83 5.18 12.06
CA ARG A 86 -21.17 5.32 10.65
C ARG A 86 -21.10 6.79 10.23
N LEU A 87 -21.55 7.69 11.10
CA LEU A 87 -21.35 9.13 10.93
C LEU A 87 -19.86 9.47 10.89
N TYR A 88 -19.07 8.93 11.83
CA TYR A 88 -17.62 9.10 11.85
C TYR A 88 -16.97 8.71 10.52
N MET A 89 -17.21 7.49 10.06
CA MET A 89 -16.63 6.98 8.81
C MET A 89 -17.10 7.75 7.57
N THR A 90 -18.34 8.26 7.58
CA THR A 90 -18.86 9.11 6.51
C THR A 90 -18.12 10.46 6.47
N VAL A 91 -17.94 11.10 7.63
CA VAL A 91 -17.23 12.38 7.75
C VAL A 91 -15.75 12.20 7.41
N LEU A 92 -15.12 11.10 7.86
CA LEU A 92 -13.74 10.74 7.49
C LEU A 92 -13.58 10.65 5.97
N THR A 93 -14.49 9.95 5.28
CA THR A 93 -14.47 9.83 3.82
C THR A 93 -14.65 11.19 3.12
N ASN A 94 -15.51 12.06 3.66
CA ASN A 94 -15.65 13.44 3.16
C ASN A 94 -14.37 14.25 3.34
N GLY A 95 -13.64 14.05 4.44
CA GLY A 95 -12.32 14.63 4.64
C GLY A 95 -11.32 14.19 3.57
N VAL A 96 -11.27 12.90 3.26
CA VAL A 96 -10.41 12.38 2.15
C VAL A 96 -10.82 12.99 0.81
N ARG A 97 -12.13 13.12 0.51
CA ARG A 97 -12.61 13.81 -0.69
C ARG A 97 -12.11 15.25 -0.76
N ALA A 98 -12.18 15.98 0.35
CA ALA A 98 -11.68 17.34 0.43
C ALA A 98 -10.16 17.38 0.17
N THR A 99 -9.39 16.45 0.73
CA THR A 99 -7.95 16.33 0.45
C THR A 99 -7.69 16.10 -1.05
N TYR A 100 -8.43 15.21 -1.70
CA TYR A 100 -8.30 14.96 -3.14
C TYR A 100 -8.76 16.12 -4.02
N SER A 101 -9.71 16.95 -3.57
CA SER A 101 -10.13 18.14 -4.31
C SER A 101 -9.01 19.18 -4.46
N GLY A 102 -7.98 19.12 -3.60
CA GLY A 102 -6.78 19.94 -3.73
C GLY A 102 -5.72 19.37 -4.67
N LEU A 103 -5.93 18.16 -5.21
CA LEU A 103 -5.09 17.62 -6.27
C LEU A 103 -5.50 18.20 -7.64
N PRO A 104 -4.60 18.20 -8.63
CA PRO A 104 -4.94 18.67 -9.98
C PRO A 104 -6.21 18.02 -10.53
N HIS A 105 -7.15 18.85 -11.01
CA HIS A 105 -8.46 18.41 -11.47
C HIS A 105 -8.38 17.41 -12.65
N GLU A 106 -7.28 17.43 -13.40
CA GLU A 106 -6.99 16.51 -14.50
C GLU A 106 -6.82 15.05 -14.04
N LEU A 107 -6.57 14.80 -12.75
CA LEU A 107 -6.54 13.43 -12.20
C LEU A 107 -7.94 12.82 -12.10
N ARG A 108 -9.00 13.64 -12.06
CA ARG A 108 -10.43 13.26 -12.09
C ARG A 108 -10.78 12.13 -11.12
N LEU A 109 -10.18 12.13 -9.93
CA LEU A 109 -10.44 11.14 -8.88
C LEU A 109 -11.76 11.43 -8.18
N VAL A 110 -12.66 10.45 -8.14
CA VAL A 110 -13.95 10.55 -7.46
C VAL A 110 -14.08 9.43 -6.43
N LEU A 111 -13.98 9.79 -5.15
CA LEU A 111 -14.09 8.84 -4.04
C LEU A 111 -15.56 8.53 -3.71
N ARG A 112 -15.96 7.26 -3.74
CA ARG A 112 -17.31 6.78 -3.38
C ARG A 112 -17.21 5.90 -2.15
N LEU A 113 -18.07 6.14 -1.16
CA LEU A 113 -18.18 5.27 0.00
C LEU A 113 -19.21 4.19 -0.34
N VAL A 114 -18.77 2.94 -0.49
CA VAL A 114 -19.64 1.83 -0.93
C VAL A 114 -20.04 0.90 0.22
N GLY A 115 -19.34 0.97 1.35
CA GLY A 115 -19.68 0.16 2.52
C GLY A 115 -19.03 0.67 3.80
N ILE A 116 -19.73 0.43 4.91
CA ILE A 116 -19.24 0.58 6.27
C ILE A 116 -19.59 -0.70 7.02
N ALA A 117 -18.62 -1.31 7.69
CA ALA A 117 -18.87 -2.45 8.57
C ALA A 117 -18.01 -2.42 9.83
N CYS A 118 -18.42 -3.22 10.80
CA CYS A 118 -17.71 -3.49 12.04
C CYS A 118 -17.43 -4.99 12.14
N LEU A 119 -16.20 -5.36 12.46
CA LEU A 119 -15.85 -6.74 12.75
C LEU A 119 -16.33 -7.14 14.14
N THR A 120 -16.73 -8.40 14.25
CA THR A 120 -16.89 -9.06 15.54
C THR A 120 -15.54 -9.29 16.22
N GLU A 121 -15.56 -9.54 17.53
CA GLU A 121 -14.36 -9.91 18.29
C GLU A 121 -13.68 -11.15 17.71
N TYR A 122 -14.48 -12.13 17.29
CA TYR A 122 -13.98 -13.37 16.72
C TYR A 122 -13.25 -13.14 15.39
N GLU A 123 -13.82 -12.34 14.49
CA GLU A 123 -13.17 -11.98 13.23
C GLU A 123 -11.88 -11.20 13.46
N GLN A 124 -11.89 -10.22 14.36
CA GLN A 124 -10.68 -9.48 14.73
C GLN A 124 -9.59 -10.43 15.25
N ASN A 125 -9.94 -11.33 16.17
CA ASN A 125 -8.96 -12.25 16.76
C ASN A 125 -8.35 -13.20 15.72
N ARG A 126 -9.14 -13.62 14.73
CA ARG A 126 -8.63 -14.41 13.59
C ARG A 126 -7.68 -13.60 12.70
N ILE A 127 -7.96 -12.31 12.48
CA ILE A 127 -7.09 -11.43 11.71
C ILE A 127 -5.77 -11.17 12.46
N TYR A 128 -5.83 -11.01 13.78
CA TYR A 128 -4.70 -10.60 14.61
C TYR A 128 -3.99 -11.73 15.36
N GLU A 129 -4.29 -13.00 15.05
CA GLU A 129 -3.85 -14.19 15.79
C GLU A 129 -2.36 -14.15 16.19
N THR A 130 -1.49 -13.71 15.27
CA THR A 130 -0.04 -13.62 15.46
C THR A 130 0.50 -12.18 15.53
N SER A 131 -0.39 -11.20 15.56
CA SER A 131 -0.05 -9.80 15.28
C SER A 131 -0.02 -8.91 16.53
N ILE A 132 -0.59 -9.35 17.66
CA ILE A 132 -0.61 -8.53 18.88
C ILE A 132 0.56 -8.93 19.79
N LYS A 133 1.38 -7.93 20.14
CA LYS A 133 2.42 -8.04 21.17
C LYS A 133 2.43 -6.77 22.01
N ASP A 134 2.47 -6.92 23.33
CA ASP A 134 2.51 -5.79 24.28
C ASP A 134 1.39 -4.75 24.04
N ARG A 135 0.19 -5.23 23.70
CA ARG A 135 -0.99 -4.42 23.34
C ARG A 135 -0.79 -3.50 22.12
N LYS A 136 0.23 -3.76 21.31
CA LYS A 136 0.48 -3.10 20.04
C LYS A 136 0.38 -4.10 18.90
N LEU A 137 0.08 -3.58 17.72
CA LEU A 137 -0.12 -4.37 16.52
C LEU A 137 1.15 -4.40 15.67
N ASP A 138 1.65 -5.59 15.33
CA ASP A 138 2.61 -5.76 14.23
C ASP A 138 1.86 -5.53 12.92
N GLY A 139 2.09 -4.38 12.30
CA GLY A 139 1.29 -3.96 11.15
C GLY A 139 1.45 -4.84 9.91
N HIS A 140 2.61 -5.47 9.72
CA HIS A 140 2.83 -6.39 8.58
C HIS A 140 2.02 -7.67 8.74
N SER A 141 2.09 -8.30 9.91
CA SER A 141 1.34 -9.52 10.23
C SER A 141 -0.17 -9.24 10.26
N ALA A 142 -0.60 -8.10 10.81
CA ALA A 142 -2.00 -7.72 10.83
C ALA A 142 -2.55 -7.39 9.43
N LEU A 143 -1.76 -6.71 8.59
CA LEU A 143 -2.11 -6.50 7.19
C LEU A 143 -2.28 -7.85 6.49
N TRP A 144 -1.37 -8.81 6.70
CA TRP A 144 -1.49 -10.16 6.14
C TRP A 144 -2.78 -10.87 6.58
N GLY A 145 -3.14 -10.80 7.86
CA GLY A 145 -4.42 -11.29 8.37
C GLY A 145 -5.62 -10.66 7.65
N LEU A 146 -5.59 -9.34 7.43
CA LEU A 146 -6.64 -8.62 6.72
C LEU A 146 -6.76 -9.09 5.26
N LYS A 147 -5.63 -9.32 4.57
CA LYS A 147 -5.63 -9.89 3.20
C LYS A 147 -6.36 -11.23 3.16
N ASN A 148 -6.09 -12.09 4.12
CA ASN A 148 -6.73 -13.41 4.22
C ASN A 148 -8.23 -13.28 4.52
N TYR A 149 -8.63 -12.34 5.38
CA TYR A 149 -10.04 -12.09 5.66
C TYR A 149 -10.81 -11.60 4.44
N VAL A 150 -10.26 -10.62 3.71
CA VAL A 150 -10.87 -10.12 2.46
C VAL A 150 -10.94 -11.22 1.40
N TRP A 151 -9.90 -12.04 1.28
CA TRP A 151 -9.89 -13.20 0.38
C TRP A 151 -10.98 -14.24 0.71
N GLN A 152 -11.27 -14.45 1.99
CA GLN A 152 -12.31 -15.40 2.44
C GLN A 152 -13.73 -14.83 2.27
N ASN A 153 -13.89 -13.51 2.20
CA ASN A 153 -15.18 -12.81 2.18
C ASN A 153 -15.37 -11.94 0.90
N GLN A 154 -14.93 -12.42 -0.25
CA GLN A 154 -14.84 -11.62 -1.49
C GLN A 154 -16.17 -10.93 -1.87
N THR A 155 -17.29 -11.63 -1.73
CA THR A 155 -18.62 -11.10 -2.03
C THR A 155 -18.97 -9.83 -1.24
N GLN A 156 -18.48 -9.70 0.00
CA GLN A 156 -18.69 -8.49 0.80
C GLN A 156 -17.96 -7.27 0.20
N PHE A 157 -16.83 -7.51 -0.48
CA PHE A 157 -15.90 -6.49 -0.95
C PHE A 157 -15.91 -6.33 -2.48
N GLU A 158 -16.77 -7.06 -3.19
CA GLU A 158 -16.79 -7.13 -4.66
C GLU A 158 -16.97 -5.77 -5.35
N ASN A 159 -17.69 -4.86 -4.70
CA ASN A 159 -17.97 -3.52 -5.23
C ASN A 159 -16.92 -2.47 -4.79
N SER A 160 -15.92 -2.87 -4.00
CA SER A 160 -14.86 -2.00 -3.50
C SER A 160 -13.61 -2.06 -4.38
N THR A 161 -13.04 -0.90 -4.65
CA THR A 161 -11.70 -0.77 -5.25
C THR A 161 -10.63 -0.80 -4.17
N VAL A 162 -10.97 -0.31 -2.96
CA VAL A 162 -10.10 -0.26 -1.79
C VAL A 162 -10.90 -0.59 -0.55
N THR A 163 -10.40 -1.52 0.26
CA THR A 163 -10.91 -1.82 1.60
C THR A 163 -9.93 -1.27 2.64
N VAL A 164 -10.43 -0.44 3.56
CA VAL A 164 -9.60 0.14 4.62
C VAL A 164 -10.12 -0.31 5.96
N MET A 165 -9.28 -0.99 6.73
CA MET A 165 -9.56 -1.33 8.13
C MET A 165 -8.98 -0.28 9.08
N LEU A 166 -9.81 0.29 9.94
CA LEU A 166 -9.43 1.16 11.05
C LEU A 166 -9.32 0.35 12.34
N THR A 167 -8.26 0.56 13.11
CA THR A 167 -8.00 -0.13 14.37
C THR A 167 -7.77 0.85 15.52
N ALA A 168 -8.22 0.52 16.73
CA ALA A 168 -7.87 1.31 17.91
C ALA A 168 -6.46 0.99 18.46
N TYR A 169 -5.77 0.00 17.88
CA TYR A 169 -4.40 -0.34 18.28
C TYR A 169 -3.38 0.62 17.69
N TYR A 170 -2.38 0.99 18.49
CA TYR A 170 -1.13 1.53 17.97
C TYR A 170 -0.29 0.42 17.35
N PHE A 171 0.47 0.76 16.30
CA PHE A 171 1.46 -0.16 15.76
C PHE A 171 2.71 -0.25 16.64
N GLN A 172 3.42 -1.37 16.51
CA GLN A 172 4.73 -1.56 17.16
C GLN A 172 5.77 -0.58 16.60
N ASP A 173 5.78 -0.40 15.28
CA ASP A 173 6.53 0.68 14.64
C ASP A 173 5.78 2.00 14.81
N ILE A 174 6.23 2.80 15.77
CA ILE A 174 5.62 4.09 16.12
C ILE A 174 5.77 5.15 15.03
N SER A 175 6.63 4.93 14.03
CA SER A 175 6.78 5.83 12.90
C SER A 175 5.68 5.65 11.86
N LYS A 176 4.89 4.57 11.95
CA LYS A 176 3.85 4.22 11.00
C LYS A 176 2.47 4.50 11.56
N THR A 177 1.64 5.13 10.73
CA THR A 177 0.21 5.36 11.00
C THR A 177 -0.69 4.39 10.23
N GLY A 178 -0.12 3.64 9.27
CA GLY A 178 -0.82 2.63 8.50
C GLY A 178 0.10 1.74 7.67
N TYR A 179 -0.49 0.68 7.12
CA TYR A 179 0.14 -0.31 6.27
C TYR A 179 -0.74 -0.58 5.06
N SER A 180 -0.17 -0.54 3.85
CA SER A 180 -0.84 -0.95 2.62
C SER A 180 0.14 -1.40 1.54
N SER A 181 -0.35 -2.17 0.58
CA SER A 181 0.42 -2.55 -0.60
C SER A 181 0.53 -1.41 -1.60
N PHE A 182 1.69 -1.28 -2.23
CA PHE A 182 1.87 -0.37 -3.36
C PHE A 182 1.32 -1.04 -4.63
N ALA A 183 0.55 -0.30 -5.43
CA ALA A 183 -0.06 -0.80 -6.68
C ALA A 183 -0.89 -2.08 -6.49
N GLY A 184 -1.60 -2.19 -5.36
CA GLY A 184 -2.38 -3.36 -4.99
C GLY A 184 -3.74 -3.51 -5.70
N PHE A 185 -4.13 -2.54 -6.55
CA PHE A 185 -5.45 -2.53 -7.20
C PHE A 185 -5.73 -3.75 -8.10
N CYS A 186 -4.72 -4.50 -8.55
CA CYS A 186 -4.88 -5.67 -9.42
C CYS A 186 -5.38 -6.93 -8.69
N ARG A 187 -5.27 -6.99 -7.37
CA ARG A 187 -5.65 -8.18 -6.59
C ARG A 187 -6.47 -7.74 -5.38
N ILE A 188 -7.63 -8.35 -5.18
CA ILE A 188 -8.51 -8.03 -4.05
C ILE A 188 -7.79 -8.12 -2.69
N THR A 189 -6.82 -9.03 -2.57
CA THR A 189 -5.97 -9.19 -1.39
C THR A 189 -4.98 -8.04 -1.17
N ASP A 190 -4.63 -7.30 -2.21
CA ASP A 190 -3.69 -6.18 -2.15
C ASP A 190 -4.40 -4.82 -2.18
N GLN A 191 -5.72 -4.80 -2.42
CA GLN A 191 -6.61 -3.64 -2.32
C GLN A 191 -6.91 -3.23 -0.86
N VAL A 192 -6.07 -3.61 0.09
CA VAL A 192 -6.33 -3.41 1.51
C VAL A 192 -5.35 -2.42 2.16
N ALA A 193 -5.86 -1.59 3.06
CA ALA A 193 -5.08 -0.78 3.98
C ALA A 193 -5.51 -1.04 5.42
N LEU A 194 -4.54 -1.01 6.33
CA LEU A 194 -4.75 -1.08 7.78
C LEU A 194 -4.23 0.21 8.41
N ILE A 195 -5.11 0.99 9.04
CA ILE A 195 -4.80 2.32 9.58
C ILE A 195 -5.07 2.36 11.09
N SER A 196 -4.13 2.91 11.85
CA SER A 196 -4.29 3.12 13.29
C SER A 196 -5.10 4.39 13.55
N ASP A 197 -6.22 4.26 14.25
CA ASP A 197 -7.09 5.34 14.71
C ASP A 197 -7.52 5.12 16.18
N PRO A 198 -6.59 5.23 17.12
CA PRO A 198 -6.82 4.91 18.54
C PRO A 198 -7.80 5.85 19.24
N HIS A 199 -8.15 6.98 18.61
CA HIS A 199 -8.95 8.03 19.23
C HIS A 199 -10.23 8.37 18.46
N ALA A 200 -10.35 7.98 17.19
CA ALA A 200 -11.50 8.32 16.35
C ALA A 200 -11.79 9.84 16.32
N LEU A 201 -10.75 10.65 16.11
CA LEU A 201 -10.84 12.12 16.15
C LEU A 201 -10.67 12.80 14.78
N TYR A 202 -10.89 12.08 13.67
CA TYR A 202 -10.77 12.58 12.29
C TYR A 202 -9.38 13.09 11.89
N ARG A 203 -8.34 12.74 12.66
CA ARG A 203 -6.97 13.22 12.43
C ARG A 203 -6.21 12.43 11.37
N ILE A 204 -6.81 11.34 10.87
CA ILE A 204 -6.17 10.37 9.98
C ILE A 204 -6.56 10.53 8.50
N GLN A 205 -7.20 11.64 8.12
CA GLN A 205 -7.71 11.86 6.76
C GLN A 205 -6.59 11.92 5.72
N GLU A 206 -5.46 12.55 6.04
CA GLU A 206 -4.32 12.70 5.14
C GLU A 206 -3.63 11.34 4.96
N GLU A 207 -3.42 10.61 6.05
CA GLU A 207 -2.83 9.27 6.09
C GLU A 207 -3.68 8.26 5.32
N LEU A 208 -5.01 8.28 5.53
CA LEU A 208 -5.95 7.46 4.79
C LEU A 208 -5.88 7.74 3.27
N ALA A 209 -5.84 9.02 2.90
CA ALA A 209 -5.71 9.45 1.51
C ALA A 209 -4.38 8.95 0.89
N GLU A 210 -3.27 9.05 1.61
CA GLU A 210 -1.97 8.53 1.17
C GLU A 210 -1.98 7.02 0.94
N HIS A 211 -2.58 6.24 1.85
CA HIS A 211 -2.66 4.79 1.70
C HIS A 211 -3.58 4.35 0.54
N ILE A 212 -4.67 5.07 0.28
CA ILE A 212 -5.52 4.84 -0.90
C ILE A 212 -4.74 5.11 -2.19
N LEU A 213 -4.05 6.26 -2.27
CA LEU A 213 -3.19 6.59 -3.41
C LEU A 213 -2.08 5.55 -3.62
N ARG A 214 -1.45 5.08 -2.54
CA ARG A 214 -0.44 4.03 -2.57
C ARG A 214 -0.96 2.73 -3.19
N ILE A 215 -2.16 2.29 -2.81
CA ILE A 215 -2.83 1.11 -3.40
C ILE A 215 -3.10 1.33 -4.89
N MET A 216 -3.46 2.54 -5.28
CA MET A 216 -3.66 2.95 -6.68
C MET A 216 -2.34 3.11 -7.46
N GLY A 217 -1.17 2.84 -6.85
CA GLY A 217 0.13 2.90 -7.51
C GLY A 217 0.74 4.30 -7.56
N VAL A 218 0.22 5.24 -6.77
CA VAL A 218 0.80 6.58 -6.57
C VAL A 218 1.74 6.51 -5.37
N ASN A 219 3.05 6.61 -5.63
CA ASN A 219 4.06 6.57 -4.57
C ASN A 219 4.35 7.98 -4.06
N LEU A 220 3.57 8.44 -3.08
CA LEU A 220 3.90 9.60 -2.28
C LEU A 220 4.58 9.10 -1.01
N GLU A 221 5.74 9.68 -0.67
CA GLU A 221 6.29 9.49 0.68
C GLU A 221 5.34 10.06 1.73
N GLU A 222 5.34 9.47 2.92
CA GLU A 222 4.43 9.82 4.01
C GLU A 222 4.54 11.31 4.37
N GLY A 223 3.42 12.02 4.40
CA GLY A 223 3.32 13.46 4.65
C GLY A 223 3.58 14.36 3.42
N LEU A 224 3.88 13.80 2.24
CA LEU A 224 4.01 14.59 1.01
C LEU A 224 2.66 15.01 0.42
N LEU A 225 1.57 14.27 0.66
CA LEU A 225 0.26 14.63 0.11
C LEU A 225 -0.19 16.00 0.63
N LYS A 226 0.03 16.27 1.93
CA LYS A 226 -0.24 17.57 2.54
C LYS A 226 0.52 18.70 1.84
N LYS A 227 1.79 18.47 1.51
CA LYS A 227 2.64 19.44 0.82
C LYS A 227 2.18 19.68 -0.62
N CYS A 228 1.77 18.62 -1.32
CA CYS A 228 1.21 18.70 -2.67
C CYS A 228 -0.10 19.50 -2.70
N VAL A 229 -1.02 19.24 -1.77
CA VAL A 229 -2.32 19.92 -1.69
C VAL A 229 -2.17 21.40 -1.28
N ARG A 230 -1.19 21.73 -0.43
CA ARG A 230 -0.97 23.10 0.06
C ARG A 230 -0.10 23.96 -0.85
N ASN A 231 0.30 23.48 -2.02
CA ASN A 231 1.24 24.16 -2.94
C ASN A 231 2.56 24.60 -2.27
N GLN A 232 3.01 23.88 -1.22
CA GLN A 232 4.11 24.34 -0.37
C GLN A 232 5.49 23.70 -0.68
N THR A 233 5.66 22.83 -1.69
CA THR A 233 7.02 22.38 -2.11
C THR A 233 7.10 21.71 -3.49
N ASP A 234 8.31 21.75 -4.07
CA ASP A 234 8.92 21.18 -5.30
C ASP A 234 7.99 20.63 -6.42
N PRO A 235 7.88 21.33 -7.57
CA PRO A 235 7.05 20.94 -8.71
C PRO A 235 7.36 19.56 -9.31
N GLN A 236 8.51 18.94 -9.00
CA GLN A 236 8.87 17.63 -9.56
C GLN A 236 8.25 16.42 -8.87
N GLN A 237 7.90 16.50 -7.57
CA GLN A 237 7.35 15.35 -6.82
C GLN A 237 5.82 15.28 -6.92
N CYS A 238 5.15 16.43 -6.96
CA CYS A 238 3.70 16.54 -7.13
C CYS A 238 3.29 16.75 -8.59
N SER A 239 4.17 16.45 -9.55
CA SER A 239 3.89 16.73 -10.96
C SER A 239 2.71 15.91 -11.47
N LEU A 240 1.79 16.60 -12.16
CA LEU A 240 0.61 16.00 -12.76
C LEU A 240 0.97 14.78 -13.63
N GLU A 241 2.10 14.82 -14.32
CA GLU A 241 2.57 13.71 -15.16
C GLU A 241 2.87 12.44 -14.35
N LYS A 242 3.52 12.54 -13.19
CA LYS A 242 3.82 11.37 -12.34
C LYS A 242 2.55 10.80 -11.72
N LEU A 243 1.69 11.66 -11.20
CA LEU A 243 0.40 11.26 -10.64
C LEU A 243 -0.49 10.63 -11.71
N ASN A 244 -0.57 11.23 -12.90
CA ASN A 244 -1.38 10.71 -13.98
C ASN A 244 -0.79 9.43 -14.60
N ALA A 245 0.53 9.28 -14.70
CA ALA A 245 1.17 8.05 -15.17
C ALA A 245 0.94 6.87 -14.20
N SER A 246 0.92 7.14 -12.89
CA SER A 246 0.52 6.15 -11.88
C SER A 246 -0.95 5.75 -12.02
N LEU A 247 -1.84 6.72 -12.21
CA LEU A 247 -3.29 6.50 -12.28
C LEU A 247 -3.80 6.04 -13.65
N ALA A 248 -3.07 6.26 -14.74
CA ALA A 248 -3.42 5.80 -16.10
C ALA A 248 -3.51 4.27 -16.22
N ARG A 249 -3.01 3.56 -15.21
CA ARG A 249 -3.00 2.11 -15.12
C ARG A 249 -4.19 1.55 -14.34
N MET A 250 -5.03 2.41 -13.79
CA MET A 250 -6.29 1.98 -13.18
C MET A 250 -7.29 1.57 -14.25
N PRO A 251 -8.08 0.50 -14.02
CA PRO A 251 -9.26 0.20 -14.82
C PRO A 251 -10.10 1.47 -14.99
N GLN A 252 -10.46 1.77 -16.23
CA GLN A 252 -11.47 2.78 -16.52
C GLN A 252 -12.80 2.04 -16.54
N ASP A 253 -13.71 2.41 -15.64
CA ASP A 253 -15.11 1.94 -15.67
C ASP A 253 -15.88 2.62 -16.80
#